data_AF-A0A4Q3V1E1-F1
#
_entry.id   AF-A0A4Q3V1E1-F1
#
_cell.length_a   1.000
_cell.length_b   1.000
_cell.length_c   1.000
_cell.angle_alpha   90.00
_cell.angle_beta   90.00
_cell.angle_gamma   90.00
#
_symmetry.space_group_name_H-M   'P 1'
#
loop_
_entity.id
_entity.type
_entity.pdbx_description
1 polymer ?
#
loop_
_entity_poly.entity_id
_entity_poly.type
_entity_poly.pdbx_seq_one_letter_code
_entity_poly.pdbx_strand_id
1 'polypeptide(L)'
;MYARIMILLAVVATSCQKSTDSPPEISQTIFETNPVFQTVKAGDIDEASGIADSKLNPGYLWVHEDGGRPNEISLLSHSGSFLKKISIPAAVNKDWEDMAIASGPVAGVNYIYLADIGNNDLVYPQHCIYRFAEPSLSVNEVSDVDKLNFEYTDGAHDADAILVDQATKDIYIIIKNNTISRVYKLAYPQ
;
A
#
# COMPACT_ATOMS: atom_id res chain seq x y z
N MET A 1 58.48 51.84 32.73
CA MET A 1 58.61 50.53 33.41
C MET A 1 57.23 49.91 33.44
N TYR A 2 56.95 48.96 32.55
CA TYR A 2 55.59 48.46 32.26
C TYR A 2 55.17 47.38 33.26
N ALA A 3 54.04 47.58 33.94
CA ALA A 3 53.40 46.55 34.77
C ALA A 3 52.57 45.61 33.87
N ARG A 4 52.95 44.33 33.83
CA ARG A 4 52.22 43.28 33.09
C ARG A 4 51.07 42.77 33.95
N ILE A 5 49.84 42.95 33.46
CA ILE A 5 48.63 42.32 34.02
C ILE A 5 48.53 40.90 33.43
N MET A 6 48.54 39.88 34.28
CA MET A 6 48.18 38.52 33.91
C MET A 6 46.67 38.33 34.06
N ILE A 7 45.98 38.05 32.95
CA ILE A 7 44.58 37.65 32.94
C ILE A 7 44.56 36.11 32.93
N LEU A 8 43.99 35.53 34.00
CA LEU A 8 43.76 34.10 34.11
C LEU A 8 42.45 33.76 33.38
N LEU A 9 42.54 33.07 32.24
CA LEU A 9 41.37 32.54 31.54
C LEU A 9 40.91 31.25 32.24
N ALA A 10 39.76 31.29 32.92
CA ALA A 10 39.09 30.10 33.43
C ALA A 10 38.35 29.42 32.27
N VAL A 11 38.87 28.29 31.80
CA VAL A 11 38.18 27.43 30.83
C VAL A 11 37.17 26.58 31.59
N VAL A 12 35.89 26.89 31.45
CA VAL A 12 34.80 26.07 31.98
C VAL A 12 34.51 24.96 30.96
N ALA A 13 34.97 23.74 31.24
CA ALA A 13 34.61 22.57 30.46
C ALA A 13 33.19 22.11 30.87
N THR A 14 32.18 22.50 30.10
CA THR A 14 30.82 21.96 30.25
C THR A 14 30.78 20.56 29.66
N SER A 15 30.88 19.54 30.51
CA SER A 15 30.58 18.17 30.16
C SER A 15 29.07 18.03 29.92
N CYS A 16 28.64 17.79 28.68
CA CYS A 16 27.28 17.34 28.42
C CYS A 16 27.07 15.99 29.11
N GLN A 17 26.36 15.97 30.24
CA GLN A 17 25.74 14.75 30.73
C GLN A 17 24.58 14.42 29.79
N LYS A 18 24.83 13.50 28.86
CA LYS A 18 23.76 12.82 28.13
C LYS A 18 22.86 12.16 29.18
N SER A 19 21.64 12.66 29.35
CA SER A 19 20.66 12.00 30.20
C SER A 19 20.55 10.56 29.70
N THR A 20 20.79 9.61 30.61
CA THR A 20 20.46 8.21 30.40
C THR A 20 18.95 8.06 30.58
N ASP A 21 18.18 8.72 29.73
CA ASP A 21 16.80 8.33 29.53
C ASP A 21 16.88 6.99 28.82
N SER A 22 16.63 5.92 29.57
CA SER A 22 16.36 4.61 28.99
C SER A 22 15.33 4.82 27.87
N PRO A 23 15.52 4.24 26.67
CA PRO A 23 14.49 4.27 25.65
C PRO A 23 13.16 3.85 26.29
N PRO A 24 12.02 4.49 25.95
CA PRO A 24 10.74 4.06 26.49
C PRO A 24 10.63 2.56 26.29
N GLU A 25 10.33 1.82 27.36
CA GLU A 25 10.08 0.38 27.26
C GLU A 25 9.00 0.20 26.20
N ILE A 26 9.41 -0.33 25.04
CA ILE A 26 8.49 -0.66 23.98
C ILE A 26 7.61 -1.75 24.58
N SER A 27 6.36 -1.41 24.87
CA SER A 27 5.32 -2.37 25.23
C SER A 27 5.43 -3.53 24.24
N GLN A 28 5.78 -4.72 24.74
CA GLN A 28 6.23 -5.85 23.92
C GLN A 28 5.16 -6.41 22.97
N THR A 29 3.95 -5.85 22.97
CA THR A 29 2.86 -6.26 22.08
C THR A 29 2.27 -5.04 21.37
N ILE A 30 2.92 -4.63 20.28
CA ILE A 30 2.34 -3.68 19.30
C ILE A 30 1.18 -4.30 18.49
N PHE A 31 0.97 -5.61 18.62
CA PHE A 31 -0.11 -6.35 17.98
C PHE A 31 -1.21 -6.70 18.98
N GLU A 32 -2.46 -6.54 18.55
CA GLU A 32 -3.59 -7.12 19.26
C GLU A 32 -3.56 -8.65 19.13
N THR A 33 -3.82 -9.36 20.23
CA THR A 33 -3.78 -10.83 20.25
C THR A 33 -5.11 -11.47 19.91
N ASN A 34 -6.20 -10.70 19.96
CA ASN A 34 -7.54 -11.18 19.70
C ASN A 34 -8.02 -10.63 18.36
N PRO A 35 -8.12 -11.45 17.31
CA PRO A 35 -8.65 -10.99 16.04
C PRO A 35 -10.12 -10.59 16.19
N VAL A 36 -10.47 -9.44 15.60
CA VAL A 36 -11.86 -8.98 15.46
C VAL A 36 -12.36 -9.44 14.10
N PHE A 37 -13.55 -10.06 14.08
CA PHE A 37 -14.19 -10.51 12.85
C PHE A 37 -15.49 -9.76 12.62
N GLN A 38 -15.78 -9.49 11.36
CA GLN A 38 -17.06 -8.98 10.89
C GLN A 38 -17.55 -9.87 9.76
N THR A 39 -18.84 -10.19 9.77
CA THR A 39 -19.43 -11.03 8.72
C THR A 39 -19.80 -10.14 7.53
N VAL A 40 -19.24 -10.47 6.36
CA VAL A 40 -19.77 -10.01 5.08
C VAL A 40 -20.85 -11.00 4.64
N LYS A 41 -21.97 -10.47 4.15
CA LYS A 41 -23.09 -11.31 3.70
C LYS A 41 -22.70 -12.02 2.40
N ALA A 42 -23.03 -13.31 2.29
CA ALA A 42 -22.83 -14.08 1.06
C ALA A 42 -23.50 -13.40 -0.14
N GLY A 43 -22.80 -13.36 -1.27
CA GLY A 43 -23.20 -12.68 -2.50
C GLY A 43 -22.80 -11.19 -2.58
N ASP A 44 -22.38 -10.57 -1.47
CA ASP A 44 -21.88 -9.19 -1.51
C ASP A 44 -20.43 -9.17 -2.02
N ILE A 45 -19.60 -10.09 -1.50
CA ILE A 45 -18.22 -10.38 -1.90
C ILE A 45 -18.01 -11.89 -1.72
N ASP A 46 -17.81 -12.63 -2.80
CA ASP A 46 -17.69 -14.09 -2.76
C ASP A 46 -16.25 -14.56 -2.94
N GLU A 47 -15.38 -13.73 -3.51
CA GLU A 47 -14.00 -14.09 -3.87
C GLU A 47 -13.02 -12.94 -3.62
N ALA A 48 -13.03 -12.39 -2.41
CA ALA A 48 -12.14 -11.28 -2.03
C ALA A 48 -10.67 -11.68 -2.20
N SER A 49 -9.92 -10.86 -2.95
CA SER A 49 -8.48 -11.09 -3.15
C SER A 49 -7.63 -9.95 -2.54
N GLY A 50 -8.01 -8.68 -2.74
CA GLY A 50 -7.34 -7.52 -2.12
C GLY A 50 -8.26 -6.59 -1.34
N ILE A 51 -7.70 -5.90 -0.34
CA ILE A 51 -8.42 -4.94 0.53
C ILE A 51 -7.57 -3.73 0.89
N ALA A 52 -8.16 -2.54 0.89
CA ALA A 52 -7.49 -1.32 1.33
C ALA A 52 -8.42 -0.42 2.17
N ASP A 53 -7.89 0.09 3.28
CA ASP A 53 -8.60 1.04 4.14
C ASP A 53 -8.69 2.43 3.49
N SER A 54 -9.92 2.89 3.25
CA SER A 54 -10.18 4.13 2.51
C SER A 54 -9.65 5.35 3.26
N LYS A 55 -8.95 6.23 2.54
CA LYS A 55 -8.42 7.49 3.08
C LYS A 55 -9.33 8.66 2.80
N LEU A 56 -9.99 8.67 1.64
CA LEU A 56 -10.97 9.68 1.25
C LEU A 56 -12.35 9.44 1.89
N ASN A 57 -12.70 8.20 2.22
CA ASN A 57 -13.99 7.82 2.80
C ASN A 57 -13.78 7.09 4.15
N PRO A 58 -13.47 7.81 5.24
CA PRO A 58 -13.21 7.19 6.54
C PRO A 58 -14.35 6.29 7.01
N GLY A 59 -14.01 5.14 7.59
CA GLY A 59 -14.98 4.13 8.06
C GLY A 59 -15.32 3.05 7.03
N TYR A 60 -14.70 3.12 5.84
CA TYR A 60 -14.92 2.17 4.75
C TYR A 60 -13.62 1.50 4.27
N LEU A 61 -13.81 0.35 3.63
CA LEU A 61 -12.79 -0.52 3.04
C LEU A 61 -13.11 -0.72 1.56
N TRP A 62 -12.13 -0.52 0.70
CA TRP A 62 -12.17 -0.97 -0.69
C TRP A 62 -11.80 -2.44 -0.75
N VAL A 63 -12.54 -3.22 -1.53
CA VAL A 63 -12.29 -4.64 -1.76
C VAL A 63 -12.43 -4.92 -3.26
N HIS A 64 -11.59 -5.77 -3.80
CA HIS A 64 -11.77 -6.34 -5.14
C HIS A 64 -11.92 -7.85 -5.04
N GLU A 65 -12.55 -8.43 -6.07
CA GLU A 65 -12.67 -9.87 -6.20
C GLU A 65 -11.69 -10.39 -7.27
N ASP A 66 -11.28 -11.64 -7.12
CA ASP A 66 -10.26 -12.33 -7.92
C ASP A 66 -10.59 -12.42 -9.43
N GLY A 67 -9.66 -13.00 -10.20
CA GLY A 67 -9.73 -13.22 -11.64
C GLY A 67 -11.07 -13.73 -12.16
N GLY A 68 -11.50 -13.19 -13.30
CA GLY A 68 -12.76 -13.61 -13.96
C GLY A 68 -14.03 -12.98 -13.39
N ARG A 69 -13.91 -12.12 -12.37
CA ARG A 69 -15.01 -11.29 -11.85
C ARG A 69 -15.15 -9.98 -12.65
N PRO A 70 -16.26 -9.24 -12.51
CA PRO A 70 -16.43 -7.97 -13.21
C PRO A 70 -15.33 -6.95 -12.86
N ASN A 71 -15.10 -5.99 -13.76
CA ASN A 71 -14.10 -4.92 -13.57
C ASN A 71 -14.65 -3.86 -12.59
N GLU A 72 -14.78 -4.23 -11.33
CA GLU A 72 -15.37 -3.40 -10.28
C GLU A 72 -14.67 -3.58 -8.95
N ILE A 73 -14.70 -2.54 -8.13
CA ILE A 73 -14.33 -2.60 -6.72
C ILE A 73 -15.55 -2.33 -5.85
N SER A 74 -15.61 -3.00 -4.72
CA SER A 74 -16.67 -2.86 -3.74
C SER A 74 -16.23 -1.99 -2.57
N LEU A 75 -17.18 -1.27 -1.99
CA LEU A 75 -16.98 -0.49 -0.77
C LEU A 75 -17.77 -1.13 0.37
N LEU A 76 -17.08 -1.56 1.41
CA LEU A 76 -17.66 -2.11 2.63
C LEU A 76 -17.45 -1.12 3.78
N SER A 77 -18.36 -1.06 4.75
CA SER A 77 -18.03 -0.44 6.04
C SER A 77 -17.07 -1.31 6.85
N HIS A 78 -16.40 -0.75 7.85
CA HIS A 78 -15.62 -1.53 8.83
C HIS A 78 -16.45 -2.57 9.61
N SER A 79 -17.78 -2.51 9.56
CA SER A 79 -18.67 -3.55 10.12
C SER A 79 -18.99 -4.69 9.14
N GLY A 80 -18.34 -4.71 7.97
CA GLY A 80 -18.57 -5.71 6.92
C GLY A 80 -19.84 -5.49 6.09
N SER A 81 -20.51 -4.34 6.26
CA SER A 81 -21.74 -4.05 5.51
C SER A 81 -21.41 -3.51 4.12
N PHE A 82 -21.96 -4.15 3.10
CA PHE A 82 -21.83 -3.69 1.72
C PHE A 82 -22.53 -2.36 1.49
N LEU A 83 -21.85 -1.43 0.81
CA LEU A 83 -22.43 -0.15 0.40
C LEU A 83 -22.75 -0.12 -1.09
N LYS A 84 -21.73 -0.33 -1.93
CA LYS A 84 -21.84 -0.19 -3.39
C LYS A 84 -20.65 -0.80 -4.10
N LYS A 85 -20.83 -1.02 -5.40
CA LYS A 85 -19.78 -1.32 -6.38
C LYS A 85 -19.46 -0.06 -7.20
N ILE A 86 -18.22 0.05 -7.66
CA ILE A 86 -17.73 1.08 -8.58
C ILE A 86 -17.14 0.37 -9.79
N SER A 87 -17.66 0.66 -10.98
CA SER A 87 -17.12 0.12 -12.23
C SER A 87 -15.82 0.80 -12.63
N ILE A 88 -14.93 0.05 -13.26
CA ILE A 88 -13.67 0.53 -13.82
C ILE A 88 -13.57 0.04 -15.27
N PRO A 89 -14.33 0.63 -16.23
CA PRO A 89 -14.46 0.09 -17.58
C PRO A 89 -13.14 0.02 -18.36
N ALA A 90 -12.17 0.87 -18.03
CA ALA A 90 -10.84 0.89 -18.65
C ALA A 90 -9.92 -0.23 -18.14
N ALA A 91 -10.27 -0.88 -17.03
CA ALA A 91 -9.53 -2.02 -16.49
C ALA A 91 -10.12 -3.33 -16.99
N VAL A 92 -9.30 -4.39 -16.96
CA VAL A 92 -9.69 -5.77 -17.22
C VAL A 92 -9.21 -6.60 -16.05
N ASN A 93 -10.12 -7.32 -15.40
CA ASN A 93 -9.82 -8.30 -14.37
C ASN A 93 -9.45 -9.64 -15.00
N LYS A 94 -8.18 -9.77 -15.36
CA LYS A 94 -7.62 -11.03 -15.84
C LYS A 94 -7.29 -11.93 -14.65
N ASP A 95 -6.53 -11.43 -13.69
CA ASP A 95 -6.14 -12.11 -12.45
C ASP A 95 -5.75 -11.06 -11.39
N TRP A 96 -6.75 -10.33 -10.87
CA TRP A 96 -6.53 -9.31 -9.85
C TRP A 96 -6.25 -9.94 -8.49
N GLU A 97 -5.10 -9.62 -7.91
CA GLU A 97 -4.63 -10.29 -6.69
C GLU A 97 -4.56 -9.35 -5.48
N ASP A 98 -4.20 -8.08 -5.67
CA ASP A 98 -4.01 -7.17 -4.54
C ASP A 98 -4.37 -5.71 -4.87
N MET A 99 -4.61 -4.92 -3.83
CA MET A 99 -4.74 -3.48 -3.94
C MET A 99 -4.08 -2.74 -2.78
N ALA A 100 -3.58 -1.54 -3.07
CA ALA A 100 -3.04 -0.63 -2.06
C ALA A 100 -3.56 0.79 -2.28
N ILE A 101 -3.65 1.56 -1.18
CA ILE A 101 -3.82 3.02 -1.26
C ILE A 101 -2.51 3.70 -0.91
N ALA A 102 -2.02 4.54 -1.81
CA ALA A 102 -0.82 5.33 -1.60
C ALA A 102 -0.85 6.67 -2.34
N SER A 103 0.14 7.51 -2.08
CA SER A 103 0.32 8.78 -2.78
C SER A 103 0.73 8.52 -4.23
N GLY A 104 0.14 9.26 -5.16
CA GLY A 104 0.41 9.10 -6.60
C GLY A 104 1.11 10.29 -7.23
N PRO A 105 0.99 10.46 -8.56
CA PRO A 105 1.63 11.55 -9.30
C PRO A 105 1.20 12.96 -8.87
N VAL A 106 -0.06 13.11 -8.43
CA VAL A 106 -0.57 14.39 -7.95
C VAL A 106 -0.39 14.50 -6.44
N ALA A 107 0.33 15.55 -6.00
CA ALA A 107 0.59 15.78 -4.59
C ALA A 107 -0.70 15.99 -3.78
N GLY A 108 -0.80 15.32 -2.63
CA GLY A 108 -1.97 15.41 -1.73
C GLY A 108 -3.18 14.58 -2.16
N VAL A 109 -3.10 13.85 -3.28
CA VAL A 109 -4.16 12.95 -3.74
C VAL A 109 -3.77 11.50 -3.41
N ASN A 110 -4.72 10.77 -2.82
CA ASN A 110 -4.60 9.33 -2.62
C ASN A 110 -5.01 8.61 -3.89
N TYR A 111 -4.28 7.56 -4.23
CA TYR A 111 -4.53 6.72 -5.38
C TYR A 111 -4.72 5.28 -4.92
N ILE A 112 -5.65 4.59 -5.58
CA ILE A 112 -5.74 3.14 -5.53
C ILE A 112 -4.80 2.56 -6.60
N TYR A 113 -4.00 1.59 -6.19
CA TYR A 113 -3.18 0.75 -7.04
C TYR A 113 -3.82 -0.63 -7.03
N LEU A 114 -4.37 -1.07 -8.15
CA LEU A 114 -5.09 -2.33 -8.31
C LEU A 114 -4.28 -3.25 -9.22
N ALA A 115 -3.82 -4.38 -8.69
CA ALA A 115 -2.77 -5.19 -9.30
C ALA A 115 -3.35 -6.40 -10.05
N ASP A 116 -3.19 -6.41 -11.37
CA ASP A 116 -3.49 -7.53 -12.26
C ASP A 116 -2.19 -8.30 -12.53
N ILE A 117 -1.82 -9.11 -11.52
CA ILE A 117 -0.49 -9.69 -11.37
C ILE A 117 -0.49 -11.20 -11.17
N GLY A 118 -1.67 -11.81 -10.96
CA GLY A 118 -1.84 -13.25 -10.93
C GLY A 118 -1.51 -13.89 -12.27
N ASN A 119 -1.01 -15.12 -12.21
CA ASN A 119 -0.58 -15.90 -13.36
C ASN A 119 -0.33 -17.36 -12.96
N ASN A 120 -1.31 -18.03 -12.33
CA ASN A 120 -1.15 -19.37 -11.77
C ASN A 120 -0.50 -20.40 -12.75
N ASP A 121 -0.80 -20.31 -14.05
CA ASP A 121 -0.26 -21.19 -15.10
C ASP A 121 1.03 -20.66 -15.78
N LEU A 122 1.53 -19.49 -15.38
CA LEU A 122 2.72 -18.81 -15.92
C LEU A 122 2.66 -18.55 -17.44
N VAL A 123 1.47 -18.34 -17.97
CA VAL A 123 1.22 -18.16 -19.41
C VAL A 123 1.26 -16.71 -19.86
N TYR A 124 1.11 -15.76 -18.92
CA TYR A 124 1.11 -14.33 -19.23
C TYR A 124 2.53 -13.75 -19.12
N PRO A 125 3.10 -13.16 -20.19
CA PRO A 125 4.37 -12.47 -20.10
C PRO A 125 4.23 -11.03 -19.59
N GLN A 126 3.04 -10.43 -19.75
CA GLN A 126 2.73 -9.05 -19.41
C GLN A 126 1.73 -8.96 -18.27
N HIS A 127 2.01 -8.04 -17.36
CA HIS A 127 1.19 -7.71 -16.19
C HIS A 127 0.94 -6.22 -16.15
N CYS A 128 -0.02 -5.80 -15.31
CA CYS A 128 -0.23 -4.38 -15.12
C CYS A 128 -0.73 -4.04 -13.72
N ILE A 129 -0.51 -2.80 -13.34
CA ILE A 129 -1.15 -2.20 -12.17
C ILE A 129 -2.00 -1.03 -12.68
N TYR A 130 -3.29 -1.08 -12.40
CA TYR A 130 -4.19 0.04 -12.64
C TYR A 130 -4.03 1.05 -11.51
N ARG A 131 -3.81 2.32 -11.83
CA ARG A 131 -3.67 3.40 -10.85
C ARG A 131 -4.67 4.51 -11.15
N PHE A 132 -5.48 4.87 -10.16
CA PHE A 132 -6.49 5.92 -10.29
C PHE A 132 -6.70 6.63 -8.96
N ALA A 133 -7.17 7.88 -9.02
CA ALA A 133 -7.45 8.64 -7.81
C ALA A 133 -8.55 7.92 -6.99
N GLU A 134 -8.38 7.88 -5.68
CA GLU A 134 -9.36 7.26 -4.79
C GLU A 134 -10.75 7.92 -4.99
N PRO A 135 -11.79 7.16 -5.36
CA PRO A 135 -13.09 7.73 -5.65
C PRO A 135 -13.81 8.16 -4.36
N SER A 136 -14.56 9.27 -4.44
CA SER A 136 -15.48 9.67 -3.36
C SER A 136 -16.77 8.85 -3.41
N LEU A 137 -17.55 8.86 -2.33
CA LEU A 137 -18.84 8.14 -2.25
C LEU A 137 -19.82 8.46 -3.40
N SER A 138 -19.75 9.65 -4.00
CA SER A 138 -20.64 10.06 -5.11
C SER A 138 -20.27 9.45 -6.47
N VAL A 139 -19.08 8.87 -6.60
CA VAL A 139 -18.57 8.30 -7.86
C VAL A 139 -19.05 6.86 -8.01
N ASN A 140 -19.69 6.51 -9.13
CA ASN A 140 -20.13 5.13 -9.42
C ASN A 140 -19.28 4.44 -10.48
N GLU A 141 -18.43 5.20 -11.17
CA GLU A 141 -17.57 4.72 -12.24
C GLU A 141 -16.26 5.51 -12.24
N VAL A 142 -15.13 4.82 -12.39
CA VAL A 142 -13.80 5.42 -12.58
C VAL A 142 -13.43 5.33 -14.05
N SER A 143 -13.26 6.51 -14.68
CA SER A 143 -12.91 6.62 -16.11
C SER A 143 -11.45 7.00 -16.35
N ASP A 144 -10.83 7.73 -15.43
CA ASP A 144 -9.43 8.15 -15.50
C ASP A 144 -8.54 7.14 -14.77
N VAL A 145 -7.88 6.28 -15.54
CA VAL A 145 -7.10 5.14 -15.03
C VAL A 145 -5.77 5.07 -15.78
N ASP A 146 -4.67 5.20 -15.05
CA ASP A 146 -3.35 4.83 -15.55
C ASP A 146 -3.23 3.31 -15.62
N LYS A 147 -2.70 2.77 -16.71
CA LYS A 147 -2.33 1.35 -16.83
C LYS A 147 -0.81 1.21 -16.87
N LEU A 148 -0.22 0.82 -15.74
CA LEU A 148 1.22 0.65 -15.59
C LEU A 148 1.60 -0.76 -16.04
N ASN A 149 1.95 -0.94 -17.32
CA ASN A 149 2.33 -2.24 -17.86
C ASN A 149 3.78 -2.58 -17.53
N PHE A 150 4.06 -3.84 -17.25
CA PHE A 150 5.41 -4.32 -17.03
C PHE A 150 5.55 -5.81 -17.39
N GLU A 151 6.81 -6.20 -17.57
CA GLU A 151 7.23 -7.60 -17.75
C GLU A 151 8.36 -7.87 -16.76
N TYR A 152 8.39 -9.07 -16.20
CA TYR A 152 9.50 -9.51 -15.37
C TYR A 152 10.70 -9.87 -16.25
N THR A 153 11.88 -9.37 -15.90
CA THR A 153 13.10 -9.52 -16.72
C THR A 153 13.62 -10.96 -16.79
N ASP A 154 13.17 -11.84 -15.90
CA ASP A 154 13.60 -13.24 -15.78
C ASP A 154 12.51 -14.27 -16.12
N GLY A 155 11.44 -13.83 -16.80
CA GLY A 155 10.34 -14.67 -17.27
C GLY A 155 9.05 -14.47 -16.49
N ALA A 156 7.96 -15.10 -16.94
CA ALA A 156 6.64 -14.98 -16.33
C ALA A 156 6.66 -15.45 -14.86
N HIS A 157 6.01 -14.67 -13.98
CA HIS A 157 5.79 -15.04 -12.58
C HIS A 157 4.32 -14.87 -12.21
N ASP A 158 3.97 -15.54 -11.12
CA ASP A 158 2.71 -15.45 -10.41
C ASP A 158 2.93 -14.69 -9.10
N ALA A 159 2.11 -13.69 -8.81
CA ALA A 159 2.31 -12.80 -7.67
C ALA A 159 0.99 -12.44 -7.02
N ASP A 160 0.95 -12.48 -5.68
CA ASP A 160 -0.30 -12.30 -4.93
C ASP A 160 -0.36 -10.97 -4.17
N ALA A 161 0.74 -10.18 -4.16
CA ALA A 161 0.80 -9.00 -3.29
C ALA A 161 1.66 -7.86 -3.84
N ILE A 162 1.22 -6.64 -3.55
CA ILE A 162 1.96 -5.40 -3.78
C ILE A 162 2.14 -4.58 -2.50
N LEU A 163 3.21 -3.81 -2.45
CA LEU A 163 3.39 -2.73 -1.48
C LEU A 163 3.74 -1.46 -2.24
N VAL A 164 3.21 -0.32 -1.81
CA VAL A 164 3.56 0.98 -2.41
C VAL A 164 4.17 1.87 -1.34
N ASP A 165 5.40 2.31 -1.59
CA ASP A 165 6.08 3.24 -0.68
C ASP A 165 5.46 4.64 -0.80
N GLN A 166 4.91 5.14 0.30
CA GLN A 166 4.23 6.44 0.33
C GLN A 166 5.15 7.63 0.00
N ALA A 167 6.45 7.53 0.30
CA ALA A 167 7.42 8.60 0.12
C ALA A 167 8.05 8.57 -1.27
N THR A 168 8.46 7.39 -1.75
CA THR A 168 9.13 7.25 -3.05
C THR A 168 8.17 6.93 -4.20
N LYS A 169 6.98 6.41 -3.90
CA LYS A 169 5.97 5.91 -4.86
C LYS A 169 6.45 4.68 -5.64
N ASP A 170 7.52 4.04 -5.17
CA ASP A 170 7.97 2.78 -5.70
C ASP A 170 6.95 1.70 -5.38
N ILE A 171 6.71 0.82 -6.35
CA ILE A 171 5.83 -0.33 -6.18
C ILE A 171 6.70 -1.57 -6.03
N TYR A 172 6.46 -2.33 -4.98
CA TYR A 172 7.09 -3.62 -4.72
C TYR A 172 6.09 -4.72 -5.00
N ILE A 173 6.52 -5.78 -5.68
CA ILE A 173 5.67 -6.91 -6.07
C ILE A 173 6.27 -8.18 -5.48
N ILE A 174 5.45 -8.97 -4.79
CA ILE A 174 5.86 -10.15 -4.05
C ILE A 174 5.37 -11.40 -4.79
N ILE A 175 6.31 -12.22 -5.26
CA ILE A 175 6.00 -13.43 -6.02
C ILE A 175 5.40 -14.50 -5.11
N LYS A 176 4.31 -15.12 -5.56
CA LYS A 176 3.73 -16.31 -4.95
C LYS A 176 4.69 -17.48 -5.13
N ASN A 177 5.20 -18.01 -4.04
CA ASN A 177 6.09 -19.17 -4.08
C ASN A 177 6.02 -19.97 -2.77
N ASN A 178 6.06 -21.29 -2.88
CA ASN A 178 6.00 -22.20 -1.72
C ASN A 178 7.36 -22.40 -1.02
N THR A 179 8.43 -21.75 -1.47
CA THR A 179 9.79 -21.91 -0.91
C THR A 179 10.47 -20.57 -0.64
N ILE A 180 10.93 -19.89 -1.68
CA ILE A 180 11.60 -18.59 -1.60
C ILE A 180 10.83 -17.64 -2.50
N SER A 181 10.25 -16.60 -1.90
CA SER A 181 9.62 -15.50 -2.64
C SER A 181 10.67 -14.49 -3.09
N ARG A 182 10.46 -13.92 -4.27
CA ARG A 182 11.24 -12.79 -4.80
C ARG A 182 10.43 -11.52 -4.66
N VAL A 183 11.13 -10.40 -4.51
CA VAL A 183 10.53 -9.07 -4.52
C VAL A 183 11.08 -8.30 -5.72
N TYR A 184 10.17 -7.81 -6.56
CA TYR A 184 10.47 -6.92 -7.67
C TYR A 184 10.13 -5.50 -7.29
N LYS A 185 10.80 -4.54 -7.93
CA LYS A 185 10.58 -3.11 -7.71
C LYS A 185 10.30 -2.42 -9.05
N LEU A 186 9.18 -1.72 -9.13
CA LEU A 186 8.89 -0.74 -10.17
C LEU A 186 9.19 0.66 -9.61
N ALA A 187 10.35 1.20 -9.98
CA ALA A 187 10.80 2.49 -9.50
C ALA A 187 9.93 3.63 -10.08
N TYR A 188 9.61 4.64 -9.28
CA TYR A 188 8.91 5.83 -9.77
C TYR A 188 9.87 6.74 -10.58
N PRO A 189 9.40 7.39 -11.67
CA PRO A 189 8.09 7.27 -12.30
C PRO A 189 7.94 5.97 -13.13
N GLN A 190 6.76 5.34 -13.03
CA GLN A 190 6.35 4.19 -13.83
C GLN A 190 5.61 4.62 -15.11
#